data_AF-A0A6G0VL47-F1
#
_entry.id   AF-A0A6G0VL47-F1
#
_cell.length_a   1.000
_cell.length_b   1.000
_cell.length_c   1.000
_cell.angle_alpha   90.00
_cell.angle_beta   90.00
_cell.angle_gamma   90.00
#
_symmetry.space_group_name_H-M   'P 1'
#
loop_
_entity.id
_entity.type
_entity.pdbx_description
1 polymer ?
#
loop_
_entity_poly.entity_id
_entity_poly.type
_entity_poly.pdbx_seq_one_letter_code
_entity_poly.pdbx_strand_id
1 'polypeptide(L)' 'MRIGHSSLTHQHLMKREDPPICTSCGTQLTIKHIITECRQFESEKRKAGVPLILAEALQPANIQNTISFIINSNLINLL' A
#
# COMPACT_ATOMS: atom_id res chain seq x y z
N MET A 1 -6.34 -18.26 33.90
CA MET A 1 -6.42 -18.88 32.56
C MET A 1 -6.23 -17.79 31.52
N ARG A 2 -5.10 -17.86 30.81
CA ARG A 2 -4.78 -17.31 29.48
C ARG A 2 -5.10 -15.83 29.18
N ILE A 3 -4.08 -15.02 29.51
CA ILE A 3 -3.54 -13.93 28.70
C ILE A 3 -3.49 -14.40 27.23
N GLY A 4 -4.26 -13.83 26.31
CA GLY A 4 -4.23 -14.31 24.92
C GLY A 4 -5.27 -13.82 23.92
N HIS A 5 -5.93 -12.67 24.12
CA HIS A 5 -7.00 -12.22 23.21
C HIS A 5 -6.75 -10.88 22.51
N SER A 6 -5.55 -10.31 22.57
CA SER A 6 -5.29 -9.00 21.92
C SER A 6 -3.88 -8.86 21.33
N SER A 7 -3.20 -9.98 21.00
CA SER A 7 -1.82 -9.91 20.51
C SER A 7 -1.67 -9.77 18.99
N LEU A 8 -2.72 -10.04 18.19
CA LEU A 8 -2.57 -10.15 16.73
C LEU A 8 -2.80 -8.85 15.96
N THR A 9 -3.54 -7.89 16.52
CA THR A 9 -3.82 -6.61 15.82
C THR A 9 -2.86 -5.47 16.19
N HIS A 10 -2.08 -5.62 17.27
CA HIS A 10 -1.11 -4.58 17.67
C HIS A 10 0.29 -4.77 17.07
N GLN A 11 0.63 -5.95 16.53
CA GLN A 11 1.99 -6.20 16.05
C GLN A 11 2.29 -5.49 14.71
N HIS A 12 1.28 -5.19 13.90
CA HIS A 12 1.47 -4.44 12.65
C HIS A 12 1.78 -2.95 12.88
N LEU A 13 1.40 -2.38 14.03
CA LEU A 13 1.64 -0.97 14.35
C LEU A 13 3.01 -0.71 15.05
N MET A 14 3.70 -1.76 15.51
CA MET A 14 4.95 -1.63 16.30
C MET A 14 6.24 -1.82 15.49
N LYS A 15 6.16 -2.20 14.22
CA LYS A 15 7.31 -2.20 13.30
C LYS A 15 7.54 -0.79 12.79
N ARG A 16 8.26 0.01 13.57
CA ARG A 16 8.89 1.27 13.12
C ARG A 16 9.99 0.95 12.11
N GLU A 17 9.64 0.34 10.99
CA GLU A 17 10.56 0.22 9.86
C GLU A 17 10.60 1.59 9.18
N ASP A 18 11.81 2.11 8.98
CA ASP A 18 12.00 3.36 8.25
C ASP A 18 11.28 3.23 6.91
N PRO A 19 10.35 4.15 6.61
CA PRO A 19 9.49 3.98 5.47
C PRO A 19 10.35 3.91 4.22
N PRO A 20 10.11 2.91 3.34
CA PRO A 20 10.88 2.74 2.11
C PRO A 20 10.94 4.07 1.35
N ILE A 21 12.06 4.38 0.71
CA ILE A 21 12.17 5.56 -0.16
C ILE A 21 11.88 5.10 -1.59
N CYS A 22 11.01 5.81 -2.28
CA CYS A 22 10.78 5.56 -3.70
C CYS A 22 12.03 5.98 -4.48
N THR A 23 12.72 5.04 -5.12
CA THR A 23 13.92 5.30 -5.93
C THR A 23 13.66 6.23 -7.12
N SER A 24 12.44 6.23 -7.66
CA SER A 24 12.06 7.11 -8.77
C SER A 24 11.68 8.53 -8.33
N CYS A 25 11.14 8.70 -7.13
CA CYS A 25 10.61 10.00 -6.66
C CYS A 25 11.48 10.65 -5.58
N GLY A 26 12.39 9.91 -4.95
CA GLY A 26 13.24 10.39 -3.85
C GLY A 26 12.46 10.70 -2.56
N THR A 27 11.17 10.40 -2.52
CA THR A 27 10.27 10.66 -1.39
C THR A 27 9.92 9.38 -0.66
N GLN A 28 9.39 9.53 0.54
CA GLN A 28 8.84 8.42 1.32
C GLN A 28 7.77 7.65 0.51
N LEU A 29 8.03 6.38 0.26
CA LEU A 29 7.13 5.44 -0.40
C LEU A 29 6.01 5.09 0.61
N THR A 30 4.86 5.71 0.41
CA THR A 30 3.63 5.49 1.18
C THR A 30 2.53 5.01 0.26
N ILE A 31 1.50 4.35 0.80
CA ILE A 31 0.32 3.93 0.00
C ILE A 31 -0.29 5.13 -0.74
N LYS A 32 -0.37 6.30 -0.07
CA LYS A 32 -0.78 7.56 -0.71
C LYS A 32 0.12 7.86 -1.90
N HIS A 33 1.45 7.96 -1.69
CA HIS A 33 2.39 8.25 -2.76
C HIS A 33 2.25 7.26 -3.92
N ILE A 34 2.21 5.96 -3.66
CA ILE A 34 2.09 4.91 -4.67
C ILE A 34 0.83 5.12 -5.54
N ILE A 35 -0.32 5.39 -4.91
CA ILE A 35 -1.61 5.56 -5.60
C ILE A 35 -1.67 6.90 -6.33
N THR A 36 -1.30 8.00 -5.68
CA THR A 36 -1.58 9.36 -6.16
C THR A 36 -0.41 10.01 -6.92
N GLU A 37 0.83 9.75 -6.52
CA GLU A 37 2.00 10.55 -6.94
C GLU A 37 3.09 9.76 -7.66
N CYS A 38 3.18 8.45 -7.44
CA CYS A 38 4.30 7.64 -7.92
C CYS A 38 4.15 7.36 -9.42
N ARG A 39 5.09 7.88 -10.19
CA ARG A 39 5.19 7.65 -11.64
C ARG A 39 5.69 6.25 -11.99
N GLN A 40 6.50 5.66 -11.12
CA GLN A 40 7.03 4.29 -11.31
C GLN A 40 5.91 3.27 -11.49
N PHE A 41 4.84 3.42 -10.70
CA PHE A 41 3.69 2.51 -10.73
C PHE A 41 2.55 3.00 -11.63
N GLU A 42 2.72 4.06 -12.41
CA GLU A 42 1.65 4.61 -13.26
C GLU A 42 1.15 3.57 -14.29
N SER A 43 2.08 2.85 -14.92
CA SER A 43 1.76 1.79 -15.87
C SER A 43 1.00 0.63 -15.23
N GLU A 44 1.39 0.23 -14.02
CA GLU A 44 0.74 -0.85 -13.28
C GLU A 44 -0.65 -0.43 -12.78
N LYS A 45 -0.79 0.80 -12.27
CA LYS A 45 -2.10 1.38 -11.89
C LYS A 45 -3.05 1.42 -13.06
N ARG A 46 -2.58 1.86 -14.24
CA ARG A 46 -3.40 1.90 -15.47
C ARG A 46 -3.83 0.49 -15.89
N LYS A 47 -2.94 -0.49 -15.80
CA LYS A 47 -3.27 -1.90 -16.12
C LYS A 47 -4.28 -2.50 -15.13
N ALA A 48 -4.14 -2.19 -13.84
CA ALA A 48 -5.03 -2.68 -12.79
C ALA A 48 -6.34 -1.88 -12.68
N GLY A 49 -6.46 -0.74 -13.36
CA GLY A 49 -7.62 0.15 -13.24
C GLY A 49 -7.73 0.82 -11.88
N VAL A 50 -6.59 1.07 -11.21
CA VAL A 50 -6.57 1.77 -9.92
C VAL A 50 -6.71 3.27 -10.17
N PRO A 51 -7.73 3.93 -9.58
CA PRO A 51 -7.90 5.37 -9.73
C PRO A 51 -6.76 6.12 -9.04
N LEU A 52 -6.40 7.28 -9.61
CA LEU A 52 -5.32 8.13 -9.10
C LEU A 52 -5.68 8.85 -7.79
N ILE A 53 -6.95 8.77 -7.37
CA ILE A 53 -7.46 9.41 -6.18
C ILE A 53 -7.60 8.35 -5.10
N LEU A 54 -6.92 8.58 -3.96
CA LEU A 54 -6.90 7.64 -2.83
C LEU A 54 -8.32 7.31 -2.34
N ALA A 55 -9.21 8.30 -2.28
CA ALA A 55 -10.59 8.11 -1.85
C ALA A 55 -11.35 7.15 -2.78
N GLU A 56 -11.14 7.24 -4.10
CA GLU A 56 -11.74 6.33 -5.07
C GLU A 56 -11.10 4.94 -5.03
N ALA A 57 -9.79 4.85 -4.80
CA ALA A 57 -9.08 3.57 -4.72
C ALA A 57 -9.56 2.74 -3.51
N LEU A 58 -9.96 3.41 -2.43
CA LEU A 58 -10.51 2.80 -1.23
C LEU A 58 -12.00 2.43 -1.35
N GLN A 59 -12.68 2.80 -2.45
CA GLN A 59 -14.07 2.40 -2.66
C GLN A 59 -14.16 0.88 -2.84
N PRO A 60 -15.24 0.24 -2.36
CA PRO A 60 -15.42 -1.21 -2.48
C PRO A 60 -15.43 -1.71 -3.93
N ALA A 61 -15.78 -0.84 -4.89
CA ALA A 61 -15.69 -1.14 -6.32
C ALA A 61 -14.24 -1.31 -6.82
N ASN A 62 -13.29 -0.59 -6.22
CA ASN A 62 -11.89 -0.52 -6.67
C ASN A 62 -10.91 -1.20 -5.70
N ILE A 63 -11.38 -1.63 -4.52
CA ILE A 63 -10.53 -2.20 -3.49
C ILE A 63 -9.88 -3.52 -3.96
N GLN A 64 -10.60 -4.33 -4.74
CA GLN A 64 -10.06 -5.57 -5.30
C GLN A 64 -8.89 -5.29 -6.26
N ASN A 65 -9.07 -4.32 -7.16
CA ASN A 65 -8.03 -3.89 -8.09
C ASN A 65 -6.82 -3.32 -7.35
N THR A 66 -7.07 -2.54 -6.29
CA THR A 66 -6.03 -1.94 -5.45
C THR A 66 -5.24 -3.03 -4.69
N ILE A 67 -5.90 -4.04 -4.15
CA ILE A 67 -5.25 -5.18 -3.49
C ILE A 67 -4.42 -5.98 -4.50
N SER A 68 -5.01 -6.31 -5.67
CA SER A 68 -4.28 -7.02 -6.74
C SER A 68 -3.06 -6.22 -7.20
N PHE A 69 -3.16 -4.90 -7.32
CA PHE A 69 -2.04 -4.03 -7.63
C PHE A 69 -0.95 -4.11 -6.56
N ILE A 70 -1.30 -3.96 -5.27
CA ILE A 70 -0.34 -4.03 -4.15
C ILE A 70 0.41 -5.38 -4.13
N ILE A 71 -0.29 -6.47 -4.42
CA ILE A 71 0.30 -7.82 -4.50
C ILE A 71 1.23 -7.94 -5.72
N ASN A 72 0.78 -7.54 -6.90
CA ASN A 72 1.56 -7.67 -8.15
C ASN A 72 2.81 -6.79 -8.15
N SER A 73 2.74 -5.61 -7.54
CA SER A 73 3.86 -4.68 -7.44
C SER A 73 4.88 -5.05 -6.34
N ASN A 74 4.70 -6.20 -5.67
CA ASN A 74 5.54 -6.68 -4.56
C ASN A 74 5.72 -5.65 -3.43
N LEU A 75 4.78 -4.70 -3.30
CA LEU A 75 4.85 -3.62 -2.31
C LEU A 75 4.74 -4.15 -0.88
N ILE A 76 4.15 -5.33 -0.69
CA ILE A 76 4.06 -6.03 0.60
C ILE A 76 5.44 -6.44 1.13
N ASN A 77 6.45 -6.61 0.27
CA ASN A 77 7.82 -6.86 0.71
C ASN A 77 8.60 -5.57 1.03
N LEU A 78 8.03 -4.41 0.69
CA LEU A 78 8.65 -3.10 0.89
C LEU A 78 8.02 -2.32 2.07
N LEU A 79 6.78 -2.65 2.45
CA LEU A 79 6.00 -2.08 3.56
C LEU A 79 6.03 -3.00 4.78
#